data_AF-A0A936Z321-F1
#
_entry.id   AF-A0A936Z321-F1
#
_cell.length_a   1.000
_cell.length_b   1.000
_cell.length_c   1.000
_cell.angle_alpha   90.00
_cell.angle_beta   90.00
_cell.angle_gamma   90.00
#
_symmetry.space_group_name_H-M   'P 1'
#
loop_
_entity.id
_entity.type
_entity.pdbx_description
1 polymer ?
#
loop_
_entity_poly.entity_id
_entity_poly.type
_entity_poly.pdbx_seq_one_letter_code
_entity_poly.pdbx_strand_id
1 'polypeptide(L)'
;MADALRDGSLTPADLGTRNWAPQAWWRVYPQRYGPTGFNDTPHGNARFSPLEHAGAIVPVLYAGTTVGAALMETVLHDVPSPSIGFLLRLSAKTEKRLGSFQPAGDLVLADLSALGLRRLGLDRADVIDSDKAQYPITRQLAQWIYTNRPDVQGIS
;
A
#
# COMPACT_ATOMS: atom_id res chain seq x y z
N MET A 1 -16.97 -4.26 0.78
CA MET A 1 -15.96 -4.31 -0.32
C MET A 1 -16.00 -5.56 -1.22
N ALA A 2 -16.04 -6.79 -0.69
CA ALA A 2 -15.92 -8.01 -1.50
C ALA A 2 -17.04 -8.19 -2.54
N ASP A 3 -18.28 -7.84 -2.19
CA ASP A 3 -19.40 -7.90 -3.12
C ASP A 3 -19.25 -6.88 -4.24
N ALA A 4 -18.82 -5.65 -3.92
CA ALA A 4 -18.60 -4.59 -4.90
C ALA A 4 -17.53 -4.94 -5.97
N LEU A 5 -16.49 -5.68 -5.56
CA LEU A 5 -15.48 -6.20 -6.47
C LEU A 5 -16.01 -7.35 -7.36
N ARG A 6 -16.98 -8.13 -6.87
CA ARG A 6 -17.54 -9.31 -7.56
C ARG A 6 -18.68 -8.96 -8.49
N ASP A 7 -19.55 -8.03 -8.09
CA ASP A 7 -20.71 -7.60 -8.85
C ASP A 7 -20.38 -6.53 -9.91
N GLY A 8 -19.14 -6.03 -9.92
CA GLY A 8 -18.66 -5.03 -10.88
C GLY A 8 -19.19 -3.62 -10.62
N SER A 9 -19.68 -3.34 -9.41
CA SER A 9 -20.19 -2.02 -9.03
C SER A 9 -19.09 -0.96 -8.86
N LEU A 10 -17.81 -1.36 -8.75
CA LEU A 10 -16.71 -0.41 -8.79
C LEU A 10 -16.56 0.17 -10.21
N THR A 11 -16.64 1.48 -10.32
CA THR A 11 -16.45 2.20 -11.59
C THR A 11 -15.09 2.90 -11.59
N PRO A 12 -14.20 2.66 -12.58
CA PRO A 12 -12.86 3.27 -12.63
C PRO A 12 -12.88 4.80 -12.63
N ALA A 13 -13.92 5.40 -13.22
CA ALA A 13 -14.12 6.85 -13.28
C ALA A 13 -14.41 7.50 -11.92
N ASP A 14 -14.98 6.74 -10.97
CA ASP A 14 -15.31 7.25 -9.63
C ASP A 14 -14.10 7.25 -8.68
N LEU A 15 -13.05 6.52 -9.05
CA LEU A 15 -11.79 6.52 -8.32
C LEU A 15 -11.02 7.82 -8.61
N GLY A 16 -10.91 8.69 -7.62
CA GLY A 16 -10.11 9.91 -7.73
C GLY A 16 -8.61 9.62 -7.87
N THR A 17 -7.86 10.65 -8.28
CA THR A 17 -6.39 10.65 -8.23
C THR A 17 -5.89 11.76 -7.32
N ARG A 18 -4.70 11.54 -6.75
CA ARG A 18 -3.89 12.58 -6.11
C ARG A 18 -2.58 12.71 -6.87
N ASN A 19 -2.24 13.95 -7.20
CA ASN A 19 -0.97 14.28 -7.83
C ASN A 19 0.00 14.76 -6.76
N TRP A 20 1.21 14.21 -6.78
CA TRP A 20 2.28 14.59 -5.89
C TRP A 20 3.44 15.13 -6.70
N ALA A 21 3.80 16.39 -6.48
CA ALA A 21 5.02 16.95 -7.05
C ALA A 21 6.25 16.17 -6.54
N PRO A 22 7.40 16.20 -7.25
CA PRO A 22 8.63 15.57 -6.81
C PRO A 22 9.01 16.01 -5.39
N GLN A 23 9.05 15.06 -4.48
CA GLN A 23 9.43 15.25 -3.09
C GLN A 23 10.09 13.98 -2.55
N ALA A 24 10.71 14.08 -1.38
CA ALA A 24 11.30 12.93 -0.72
C ALA A 24 10.22 11.98 -0.18
N TRP A 25 10.40 10.70 -0.47
CA TRP A 25 9.64 9.59 0.09
C TRP A 25 10.58 8.73 0.93
N TRP A 26 10.09 8.27 2.07
CA TRP A 26 10.83 7.51 3.06
C TRP A 26 10.25 6.11 3.14
N ARG A 27 11.12 5.13 3.34
CA ARG A 27 10.69 3.75 3.52
C ARG A 27 11.65 2.97 4.40
N VAL A 28 11.12 1.94 5.01
CA VAL A 28 11.90 0.90 5.66
C VAL A 28 11.86 -0.34 4.79
N TYR A 29 13.02 -0.96 4.55
CA TYR A 29 13.14 -2.09 3.63
C TYR A 29 14.18 -3.10 4.11
N PRO A 30 14.03 -4.40 3.77
CA PRO A 30 15.07 -5.40 4.01
C PRO A 30 16.40 -5.03 3.33
N GLN A 31 17.52 -5.30 3.97
CA GLN A 31 18.88 -4.96 3.51
C GLN A 31 19.22 -5.47 2.11
N ARG A 32 18.55 -6.53 1.64
CA ARG A 32 18.70 -7.06 0.27
C ARG A 32 18.20 -6.11 -0.83
N TYR A 33 17.40 -5.10 -0.49
CA TYR A 33 16.92 -4.09 -1.43
C TYR A 33 17.66 -2.76 -1.25
N GLY A 34 17.59 -1.90 -2.27
CA GLY A 34 17.92 -0.47 -2.16
C GLY A 34 16.67 0.39 -1.87
N PRO A 35 16.83 1.71 -1.64
CA PRO A 35 15.72 2.61 -1.36
C PRO A 35 14.71 2.67 -2.52
N THR A 36 15.14 2.44 -3.76
CA THR A 36 14.28 2.38 -4.95
C THR A 36 13.89 0.95 -5.36
N GLY A 37 14.28 -0.07 -4.58
CA GLY A 37 14.05 -1.48 -4.93
C GLY A 37 12.60 -1.91 -4.66
N PHE A 38 11.90 -2.31 -5.71
CA PHE A 38 10.56 -2.89 -5.60
C PHE A 38 10.63 -4.37 -5.18
N ASN A 39 9.63 -4.84 -4.44
CA ASN A 39 9.48 -6.27 -4.15
C ASN A 39 8.72 -6.93 -5.31
N ASP A 40 9.43 -7.76 -6.07
CA ASP A 40 9.00 -8.51 -7.25
C ASP A 40 8.69 -9.98 -6.95
N THR A 41 8.62 -10.36 -5.68
CA THR A 41 8.39 -11.75 -5.26
C THR A 41 6.91 -12.00 -4.95
N PRO A 42 6.40 -13.24 -5.17
CA PRO A 42 5.07 -13.64 -4.69
C PRO A 42 5.03 -13.81 -3.16
N HIS A 43 6.16 -13.65 -2.48
CA HIS A 43 6.30 -13.92 -1.06
C HIS A 43 5.97 -12.69 -0.22
N GLY A 44 5.28 -12.94 0.89
CA GLY A 44 4.92 -11.91 1.85
C GLY A 44 3.42 -11.86 2.11
N ASN A 45 3.05 -11.08 3.12
CA ASN A 45 1.66 -10.90 3.50
C ASN A 45 1.38 -9.41 3.78
N ALA A 46 1.48 -8.58 2.74
CA ALA A 46 1.21 -7.14 2.84
C ALA A 46 -0.21 -6.79 2.39
N ARG A 47 -0.68 -5.61 2.76
CA ARG A 47 -2.08 -5.16 2.55
C ARG A 47 -2.45 -5.10 1.07
N PHE A 48 -1.57 -4.59 0.21
CA PHE A 48 -1.84 -4.39 -1.21
C PHE A 48 -0.91 -5.19 -2.13
N SER A 49 -0.20 -6.19 -1.60
CA SER A 49 0.70 -7.05 -2.38
C SER A 49 0.89 -8.42 -1.69
N PRO A 50 1.25 -9.50 -2.42
CA PRO A 50 1.58 -9.55 -3.85
C PRO A 50 0.38 -9.31 -4.77
N LEU A 51 0.68 -8.87 -6.00
CA LEU A 51 -0.26 -8.70 -7.10
C LEU A 51 0.29 -9.43 -8.32
N GLU A 52 -0.59 -9.92 -9.18
CA GLU A 52 -0.21 -10.64 -10.39
C GLU A 52 -0.95 -10.07 -11.60
N HIS A 53 -0.25 -9.82 -12.69
CA HIS A 53 -0.85 -9.35 -13.92
C HIS A 53 -0.22 -10.06 -15.11
N ALA A 54 -1.07 -10.61 -15.98
CA ALA A 54 -0.65 -11.37 -17.16
C ALA A 54 0.40 -12.47 -16.86
N GLY A 55 0.27 -13.13 -15.70
CA GLY A 55 1.16 -14.22 -15.27
C GLY A 55 2.51 -13.78 -14.67
N ALA A 56 2.71 -12.47 -14.46
CA ALA A 56 3.90 -11.92 -13.79
C ALA A 56 3.55 -11.22 -12.48
N ILE A 57 4.48 -11.26 -11.52
CA ILE A 57 4.35 -10.48 -10.27
C ILE A 57 4.51 -9.00 -10.61
N VAL A 58 3.57 -8.18 -10.14
CA VAL A 58 3.70 -6.73 -10.21
C VAL A 58 4.64 -6.29 -9.07
N PRO A 59 5.80 -5.68 -9.36
CA PRO A 59 6.70 -5.22 -8.31
C PRO A 59 6.08 -4.08 -7.50
N VAL A 60 6.07 -4.19 -6.17
CA VAL A 60 5.46 -3.18 -5.28
C VAL A 60 6.48 -2.59 -4.31
N LEU A 61 6.38 -1.28 -4.09
CA LEU A 61 7.17 -0.52 -3.13
C LEU A 61 6.22 0.28 -2.22
N TYR A 62 6.47 0.20 -0.91
CA TYR A 62 5.75 0.99 0.11
C TYR A 62 6.67 2.11 0.62
N ALA A 63 6.13 3.31 0.72
CA ALA A 63 6.82 4.49 1.21
C ALA A 63 5.82 5.52 1.76
N GLY A 64 6.30 6.34 2.70
CA GLY A 64 5.56 7.47 3.26
C GLY A 64 6.28 8.79 2.98
N THR A 65 5.55 9.90 3.05
CA THR A 65 6.09 11.25 2.85
C THR A 65 6.91 11.77 4.03
N THR A 66 6.89 11.05 5.16
CA THR A 66 7.69 11.36 6.35
C THR A 66 8.36 10.10 6.89
N VAL A 67 9.47 10.28 7.61
CA VAL A 67 10.13 9.20 8.35
C VAL A 67 9.17 8.52 9.33
N GLY A 68 8.32 9.29 10.02
CA GLY A 68 7.33 8.77 10.95
C GLY A 68 6.32 7.84 10.27
N ALA A 69 5.81 8.22 9.10
CA ALA A 69 4.91 7.35 8.31
C ALA A 69 5.61 6.04 7.90
N ALA A 70 6.86 6.12 7.41
CA ALA A 70 7.64 4.95 7.01
C ALA A 70 7.93 3.98 8.17
N LEU A 71 8.20 4.53 9.36
CA LEU A 71 8.43 3.74 10.57
C LEU A 71 7.14 3.12 11.11
N MET A 72 6.03 3.87 11.14
CA MET A 72 4.74 3.36 11.58
C MET A 72 4.30 2.18 10.72
N GLU A 73 4.55 2.20 9.41
CA GLU A 73 4.25 1.05 8.55
C GLU A 73 5.05 -0.21 8.94
N THR A 74 6.28 -0.06 9.45
CA THR A 74 7.08 -1.20 9.94
C THR A 74 6.66 -1.68 11.32
N VAL A 75 6.27 -0.76 12.20
CA VAL A 75 5.86 -1.05 13.58
C VAL A 75 4.43 -1.61 13.63
N LEU A 76 3.49 -1.02 12.88
CA LEU A 76 2.09 -1.43 12.85
C LEU A 76 1.88 -2.78 12.16
N HIS A 77 2.77 -3.21 11.26
CA HIS A 77 2.66 -4.56 10.67
C HIS A 77 2.82 -5.68 11.72
N ASP A 78 3.47 -5.44 12.86
CA ASP A 78 3.78 -6.45 13.87
C ASP A 78 2.98 -6.29 15.18
N VAL A 79 2.15 -5.25 15.31
CA VAL A 79 1.34 -5.02 16.52
C VAL A 79 -0.08 -5.57 16.32
N PRO A 80 -0.55 -6.53 17.14
CA PRO A 80 -1.95 -6.95 17.11
C PRO A 80 -2.88 -5.82 17.57
N SER A 81 -4.08 -5.73 16.96
CA SER A 81 -5.15 -4.84 17.39
C SER A 81 -6.12 -5.59 18.33
N PRO A 82 -6.58 -5.00 19.45
CA PRO A 82 -6.26 -3.66 19.94
C PRO A 82 -4.86 -3.58 20.54
N SER A 83 -4.17 -2.45 20.32
CA SER A 83 -2.83 -2.21 20.86
C SER A 83 -2.90 -1.92 22.37
N ILE A 84 -2.83 -2.95 23.20
CA ILE A 84 -2.77 -2.81 24.66
C ILE A 84 -1.32 -2.44 25.04
N GLY A 85 -0.96 -1.15 24.99
CA GLY A 85 0.29 -0.63 25.55
C GLY A 85 1.58 -1.35 25.11
N PHE A 86 1.63 -1.84 23.86
CA PHE A 86 2.75 -2.66 23.39
C PHE A 86 3.98 -1.79 23.08
N LEU A 87 4.99 -1.85 23.95
CA LEU A 87 6.34 -1.38 23.64
C LEU A 87 7.01 -2.40 22.71
N LEU A 88 6.93 -2.16 21.40
CA LEU A 88 7.62 -2.98 20.41
C LEU A 88 9.13 -2.77 20.54
N ARG A 89 9.81 -3.68 21.24
CA ARG A 89 11.27 -3.73 21.29
C ARG A 89 11.76 -4.28 19.94
N LEU A 90 12.14 -3.38 19.04
CA LEU A 90 12.83 -3.75 17.80
C LEU A 90 14.04 -4.61 18.17
N SER A 91 13.95 -5.90 17.89
CA SER A 91 15.07 -6.82 18.03
C SER A 91 16.21 -6.31 17.14
N ALA A 92 17.41 -6.16 17.70
CA ALA A 92 18.64 -5.76 17.01
C ALA A 92 19.03 -6.69 15.83
N LYS A 93 18.25 -7.75 15.57
CA LYS A 93 18.39 -8.67 14.44
C LYS A 93 17.53 -8.32 13.22
N THR A 94 16.83 -7.18 13.21
CA THR A 94 16.11 -6.78 11.99
C THR A 94 17.10 -6.20 10.98
N GLU A 95 17.44 -6.97 9.93
CA GLU A 95 18.18 -6.52 8.75
C GLU A 95 17.33 -5.55 7.90
N LYS A 96 16.75 -4.52 8.53
CA LYS A 96 15.93 -3.49 7.89
C LYS A 96 16.73 -2.18 7.86
N ARG A 97 16.62 -1.44 6.76
CA ARG A 97 17.25 -0.12 6.56
C ARG A 97 16.16 0.93 6.35
N LEU A 98 16.39 2.12 6.87
CA LEU A 98 15.62 3.32 6.53
C LEU A 98 16.37 4.05 5.41
N GLY A 99 15.65 4.48 4.38
CA GLY A 99 16.20 5.29 3.31
C GLY A 99 15.12 6.12 2.66
N SER A 100 15.56 7.04 1.81
CA SER A 100 14.69 7.89 1.02
C SER A 100 15.00 7.82 -0.47
N PHE A 101 14.03 8.20 -1.27
CA PHE A 101 14.15 8.41 -2.70
C PHE A 101 13.21 9.55 -3.12
N GLN A 102 13.40 10.07 -4.32
CA GLN A 102 12.52 11.07 -4.90
C GLN A 102 12.14 10.61 -6.32
N PRO A 103 10.84 10.51 -6.66
CA PRO A 103 10.40 10.30 -8.03
C PRO A 103 10.95 11.38 -8.97
N ALA A 104 11.31 10.98 -10.20
CA ALA A 104 11.89 11.88 -11.18
C ALA A 104 10.88 12.91 -11.75
N GLY A 105 9.59 12.67 -11.56
CA GLY A 105 8.50 13.54 -11.99
C GLY A 105 7.31 13.43 -11.06
N ASP A 106 6.23 14.11 -11.43
CA ASP A 106 4.96 14.05 -10.70
C ASP A 106 4.49 12.59 -10.58
N LEU A 107 4.00 12.24 -9.39
CA LEU A 107 3.48 10.93 -9.09
C LEU A 107 1.96 11.00 -9.00
N VAL A 108 1.28 10.33 -9.92
CA VAL A 108 -0.19 10.24 -9.98
C VAL A 108 -0.63 8.96 -9.27
N LEU A 109 -1.30 9.08 -8.13
CA LEU A 109 -1.72 7.94 -7.32
C LEU A 109 -3.24 7.87 -7.22
N ALA A 110 -3.81 6.66 -7.21
CA ALA A 110 -5.21 6.46 -6.87
C ALA A 110 -5.51 6.94 -5.45
N ASP A 111 -6.62 7.66 -5.28
CA ASP A 111 -7.04 8.21 -4.00
C ASP A 111 -7.85 7.19 -3.20
N LEU A 112 -7.21 6.52 -2.22
CA LEU A 112 -7.89 5.68 -1.23
C LEU A 112 -8.03 6.37 0.12
N SER A 113 -8.08 7.71 0.17
CA SER A 113 -8.46 8.41 1.40
C SER A 113 -9.87 8.01 1.80
N ALA A 114 -10.27 8.34 3.03
CA ALA A 114 -11.66 8.18 3.45
C ALA A 114 -12.65 8.83 2.46
N LEU A 115 -12.28 9.97 1.85
CA LEU A 115 -13.11 10.63 0.85
C LEU A 115 -13.10 9.89 -0.50
N GLY A 116 -11.92 9.46 -0.96
CA GLY A 116 -11.78 8.68 -2.20
C GLY A 116 -12.52 7.36 -2.15
N LEU A 117 -12.40 6.62 -1.04
CA LEU A 117 -13.13 5.37 -0.81
C LEU A 117 -14.64 5.58 -0.81
N ARG A 118 -15.14 6.63 -0.13
CA ARG A 118 -16.58 6.94 -0.12
C ARG A 118 -17.14 7.21 -1.51
N ARG A 119 -16.37 7.85 -2.41
CA ARG A 119 -16.78 8.05 -3.81
C ARG A 119 -16.91 6.73 -4.57
N LEU A 120 -16.08 5.75 -4.21
CA LEU A 120 -16.14 4.40 -4.76
C LEU A 120 -17.18 3.50 -4.05
N GLY A 121 -18.00 4.06 -3.14
CA GLY A 121 -18.96 3.29 -2.34
C GLY A 121 -18.32 2.36 -1.31
N LEU A 122 -17.04 2.58 -0.97
CA LEU A 122 -16.28 1.78 -0.02
C LEU A 122 -16.14 2.48 1.34
N ASP A 123 -16.13 1.68 2.41
CA ASP A 123 -15.80 2.15 3.75
C ASP A 123 -14.29 2.10 3.99
N ARG A 124 -13.77 3.08 4.74
CA ARG A 124 -12.40 3.10 5.22
C ARG A 124 -12.06 1.88 6.07
N ALA A 125 -13.02 1.40 6.89
CA ALA A 125 -12.84 0.24 7.76
C ALA A 125 -12.51 -1.04 6.98
N ASP A 126 -13.01 -1.16 5.75
CA ASP A 126 -12.75 -2.32 4.89
C ASP A 126 -11.33 -2.29 4.28
N VAL A 127 -10.69 -1.12 4.22
CA VAL A 127 -9.47 -0.91 3.42
C VAL A 127 -8.27 -0.49 4.26
N ILE A 128 -8.38 0.62 4.98
CA ILE A 128 -7.25 1.22 5.70
C ILE A 128 -7.12 0.64 7.10
N ASP A 129 -8.25 0.54 7.81
CA ASP A 129 -8.26 0.10 9.20
C ASP A 129 -8.48 -1.43 9.32
N SER A 130 -8.37 -2.15 8.20
CA SER A 130 -8.65 -3.57 8.12
C SER A 130 -7.51 -4.44 8.67
N ASP A 131 -7.89 -5.56 9.29
CA ASP A 131 -6.98 -6.54 9.86
C ASP A 131 -6.31 -7.40 8.78
N LYS A 132 -5.22 -8.10 9.13
CA LYS A 132 -4.50 -9.02 8.22
C LYS A 132 -5.41 -10.07 7.57
N ALA A 133 -6.50 -10.46 8.23
CA ALA A 133 -7.49 -11.38 7.68
C ALA A 133 -8.21 -10.84 6.43
N GLN A 134 -8.26 -9.50 6.27
CA GLN A 134 -8.91 -8.83 5.14
C GLN A 134 -7.93 -8.48 4.01
N TYR A 135 -6.62 -8.77 4.18
CA TYR A 135 -5.60 -8.55 3.14
C TYR A 135 -5.93 -9.19 1.79
N PRO A 136 -6.55 -10.39 1.70
CA PRO A 136 -6.98 -10.93 0.42
C PRO A 136 -7.95 -10.01 -0.34
N ILE A 137 -8.83 -9.28 0.37
CA ILE A 137 -9.81 -8.39 -0.25
C ILE A 137 -9.15 -7.07 -0.65
N THR A 138 -8.27 -6.50 0.18
CA THR A 138 -7.53 -5.28 -0.18
C THR A 138 -6.58 -5.50 -1.35
N ARG A 139 -5.99 -6.70 -1.49
CA ARG A 139 -5.25 -7.10 -2.69
C ARG A 139 -6.11 -7.17 -3.93
N GLN A 140 -7.34 -7.69 -3.83
CA GLN A 140 -8.28 -7.68 -4.95
C GLN A 140 -8.61 -6.24 -5.39
N LEU A 141 -8.77 -5.31 -4.43
CA LEU A 141 -8.92 -3.89 -4.75
C LEU A 141 -7.69 -3.34 -5.48
N ALA A 142 -6.48 -3.58 -4.96
CA ALA A 142 -5.26 -3.12 -5.61
C ALA A 142 -5.05 -3.73 -7.00
N GLN A 143 -5.39 -5.00 -7.19
CA GLN A 143 -5.39 -5.69 -8.49
C GLN A 143 -6.38 -5.05 -9.47
N TRP A 144 -7.59 -4.74 -8.99
CA TRP A 144 -8.61 -4.06 -9.78
C TRP A 144 -8.15 -2.68 -10.22
N ILE A 145 -7.55 -1.89 -9.31
CA ILE A 145 -6.97 -0.57 -9.63
C ILE A 145 -5.87 -0.71 -10.68
N TYR A 146 -4.90 -1.59 -10.45
CA TYR A 146 -3.79 -1.82 -11.38
C TYR A 146 -4.28 -2.19 -12.79
N THR A 147 -5.35 -2.99 -12.88
CA THR A 147 -5.89 -3.46 -14.16
C THR A 147 -6.74 -2.40 -14.86
N ASN A 148 -7.49 -1.59 -14.12
CA ASN A 148 -8.51 -0.70 -14.68
C ASN A 148 -8.10 0.78 -14.73
N ARG A 149 -6.98 1.15 -14.10
CA ARG A 149 -6.45 2.52 -14.06
C ARG A 149 -4.98 2.57 -14.48
N PRO A 150 -4.68 2.33 -15.77
CA PRO A 150 -3.32 2.41 -16.29
C PRO A 150 -2.72 3.83 -16.25
N ASP A 151 -3.56 4.84 -15.99
CA ASP A 151 -3.17 6.24 -15.82
C ASP A 151 -2.57 6.57 -14.44
N VAL A 152 -2.72 5.68 -13.44
CA VAL A 152 -2.10 5.86 -12.12
C VAL A 152 -0.84 5.00 -11.96
N GLN A 153 0.08 5.48 -11.12
CA GLN A 153 1.37 4.84 -10.84
C GLN A 153 1.40 4.12 -9.49
N GLY A 154 0.28 4.12 -8.76
CA GLY A 154 0.17 3.51 -7.43
C GLY A 154 -1.08 3.98 -6.69
N ILE A 155 -1.03 3.90 -5.36
CA ILE A 155 -2.18 4.08 -4.46
C ILE A 155 -1.75 4.98 -3.27
N SER A 156 -2.63 5.88 -2.79
CA SER A 156 -2.37 6.84 -1.69
C SER A 156 -3.54 7.12 -0.75
#